data_AF-A0A918AG57-F1
#
_entry.id   AF-A0A918AG57-F1
#
_cell.length_a   1.000
_cell.length_b   1.000
_cell.length_c   1.000
_cell.angle_alpha   90.00
_cell.angle_beta   90.00
_cell.angle_gamma   90.00
#
_symmetry.space_group_name_H-M   'P 1'
#
loop_
_entity.id
_entity.type
_entity.pdbx_description
1 polymer ?
#
loop_
_entity_poly.entity_id
_entity_poly.type
_entity_poly.pdbx_seq_one_letter_code
_entity_poly.pdbx_strand_id
1 'polypeptide(L)'
;MDDDAELSARLVAGDLDALRAAYDEHSASVYGVAVRVTRDEGLAGEVTQEVFVALWERPLSYDPRLGPLRDWLTGRALHEAALRVRVG
;
A
#
# COMPACT_ATOMS: atom_id res chain seq x y z
N MET A 1 18.11 2.83 2.45
CA MET A 1 16.73 3.29 2.65
C MET A 1 16.68 4.62 1.94
N ASP A 2 16.00 4.64 0.81
CA ASP A 2 15.65 5.91 0.17
C ASP A 2 14.71 6.64 1.13
N ASP A 3 14.83 7.96 1.21
CA ASP A 3 13.83 8.75 1.95
C ASP A 3 12.49 8.63 1.22
N ASP A 4 11.39 8.70 1.97
CA ASP A 4 10.03 8.56 1.45
C ASP A 4 9.73 9.55 0.30
N ALA A 5 10.37 10.72 0.33
CA ALA A 5 10.32 11.73 -0.72
C ALA A 5 11.03 11.29 -2.02
N GLU A 6 12.18 10.64 -1.91
CA GLU A 6 12.91 10.09 -3.06
C GLU A 6 12.14 8.93 -3.68
N LEU A 7 11.64 8.02 -2.85
CA LEU A 7 10.82 6.91 -3.30
C LEU A 7 9.53 7.40 -3.99
N SER A 8 8.86 8.42 -3.44
CA SER A 8 7.71 9.07 -4.09
C SER A 8 8.06 9.66 -5.45
N ALA A 9 9.18 10.39 -5.57
CA ALA A 9 9.62 10.98 -6.82
C ALA A 9 9.91 9.92 -7.90
N ARG A 10 10.53 8.80 -7.50
CA ARG A 10 10.83 7.67 -8.39
C ARG A 10 9.54 6.95 -8.84
N LEU A 11 8.58 6.75 -7.94
CA LEU A 11 7.26 6.20 -8.30
C LEU A 11 6.54 7.09 -9.33
N VAL A 12 6.55 8.41 -9.14
CA VAL A 12 5.97 9.37 -10.10
C VAL A 12 6.68 9.31 -11.46
N ALA A 13 7.98 9.04 -11.47
CA ALA A 13 8.76 8.86 -12.69
C ALA A 13 8.52 7.51 -13.40
N GLY A 14 7.71 6.61 -12.82
CA GLY A 14 7.45 5.28 -13.38
C GLY A 14 8.58 4.28 -13.13
N ASP A 15 9.39 4.48 -12.08
CA ASP A 15 10.44 3.54 -11.70
C ASP A 15 9.84 2.32 -10.98
N LEU A 16 9.87 1.17 -11.66
CA LEU A 16 9.39 -0.10 -11.10
C LEU A 16 10.23 -0.61 -9.94
N ASP A 17 11.52 -0.25 -9.85
CA ASP A 17 12.37 -0.66 -8.74
C ASP A 17 11.97 0.08 -7.45
N ALA A 18 11.45 1.30 -7.55
CA ALA A 18 10.89 2.01 -6.40
C ALA A 18 9.61 1.34 -5.87
N LEU A 19 8.73 0.88 -6.77
CA LEU A 19 7.56 0.08 -6.39
C LEU A 19 7.98 -1.23 -5.73
N ARG A 20 8.98 -1.90 -6.28
CA ARG A 20 9.51 -3.15 -5.72
C ARG A 20 10.09 -2.92 -4.32
N ALA A 21 10.85 -1.86 -4.11
CA ALA A 21 11.39 -1.51 -2.80
C ALA A 21 10.26 -1.27 -1.77
N ALA A 22 9.24 -0.49 -2.14
CA ALA A 22 8.07 -0.26 -1.29
C ALA A 22 7.32 -1.57 -0.96
N TYR A 23 7.19 -2.47 -1.94
CA TYR A 23 6.54 -3.77 -1.75
C TYR A 23 7.35 -4.67 -0.81
N ASP A 24 8.65 -4.84 -1.07
CA ASP A 24 9.53 -5.70 -0.28
C ASP A 24 9.58 -5.24 1.18
N GLU A 25 9.55 -3.93 1.43
CA GLU A 25 9.59 -3.38 2.78
C GLU A 25 8.23 -3.43 3.52
N HIS A 26 7.12 -3.15 2.83
CA HIS A 26 5.85 -2.88 3.51
C HIS A 26 4.76 -3.95 3.31
N SER A 27 4.93 -4.87 2.36
CA SER A 27 3.91 -5.88 2.03
C SER A 27 3.45 -6.71 3.23
N ALA A 28 4.38 -7.15 4.08
CA ALA A 28 4.05 -7.92 5.29
C ALA A 28 3.18 -7.12 6.28
N SER A 29 3.44 -5.82 6.42
CA SER A 29 2.65 -4.95 7.31
C SER A 29 1.24 -4.72 6.76
N VAL A 30 1.14 -4.42 5.46
CA VAL A 30 -0.13 -4.25 4.74
C VAL A 30 -0.97 -5.52 4.82
N TYR A 31 -0.37 -6.68 4.55
CA TYR A 31 -1.04 -7.98 4.66
C TYR A 31 -1.53 -8.25 6.08
N GLY A 32 -0.71 -7.98 7.10
CA GLY A 32 -1.11 -8.14 8.50
C GLY A 32 -2.26 -7.21 8.94
N VAL A 33 -2.39 -6.03 8.33
CA VAL A 33 -3.57 -5.16 8.51
C VAL A 33 -4.78 -5.79 7.83
N ALA A 34 -4.64 -6.21 6.59
CA ALA A 34 -5.73 -6.80 5.81
C ALA A 34 -6.30 -8.05 6.48
N VAL A 35 -5.46 -9.01 6.90
CA VAL A 35 -5.88 -10.23 7.62
C VAL A 35 -6.68 -9.91 8.88
N ARG A 36 -6.26 -8.91 9.66
CA ARG A 36 -6.97 -8.53 10.90
C ARG A 36 -8.37 -8.01 10.64
N VAL A 37 -8.58 -7.35 9.51
CA VAL A 37 -9.86 -6.74 9.13
C VAL A 37 -10.75 -7.76 8.40
N THR A 38 -10.22 -8.44 7.38
CA THR A 38 -10.98 -9.39 6.54
C THR A 38 -11.24 -10.71 7.25
N ARG A 39 -10.35 -11.15 8.14
CA ARG A 39 -10.30 -12.51 8.72
C ARG A 39 -10.26 -13.63 7.68
N ASP A 40 -9.79 -13.31 6.48
CA ASP A 40 -9.67 -14.21 5.35
C ASP A 40 -8.35 -13.92 4.61
N GLU A 41 -7.52 -14.95 4.47
CA GLU A 41 -6.17 -14.84 3.87
C GLU A 41 -6.22 -14.56 2.36
N GLY A 42 -7.22 -15.10 1.64
CA GLY A 42 -7.40 -14.84 0.22
C GLY A 42 -7.78 -13.38 -0.03
N LEU A 43 -8.77 -12.89 0.69
CA LEU A 43 -9.16 -11.47 0.63
C LEU A 43 -8.03 -10.55 1.10
N ALA A 44 -7.23 -10.97 2.08
CA ALA A 44 -6.09 -10.19 2.54
C ALA A 44 -4.99 -10.07 1.47
N GLY A 45 -4.75 -11.15 0.72
CA GLY A 45 -3.85 -11.15 -0.43
C GLY A 45 -4.31 -10.17 -1.50
N GLU A 46 -5.58 -10.22 -1.87
CA GLU A 46 -6.18 -9.29 -2.84
C GLU A 46 -6.09 -7.83 -2.40
N VAL A 47 -6.44 -7.52 -1.14
CA VAL A 47 -6.30 -6.16 -0.58
C VAL A 47 -4.86 -5.69 -0.67
N THR A 48 -3.90 -6.55 -0.32
CA THR A 48 -2.48 -6.19 -0.36
C THR A 48 -2.07 -5.84 -1.79
N GLN A 49 -2.44 -6.67 -2.76
CA GLN A 49 -2.16 -6.41 -4.17
C GLN A 49 -2.78 -5.09 -4.63
N GLU A 50 -4.05 -4.85 -4.31
CA GLU A 50 -4.75 -3.62 -4.70
C GLU A 50 -4.13 -2.36 -4.10
N VAL A 51 -3.62 -2.41 -2.87
CA VAL A 51 -2.93 -1.28 -2.25
C VAL A 51 -1.69 -0.89 -3.06
N PHE A 52 -0.86 -1.85 -3.47
CA PHE A 52 0.34 -1.55 -4.25
C PHE A 52 0.04 -1.23 -5.72
N VAL A 53 -1.00 -1.83 -6.31
CA VAL A 53 -1.52 -1.43 -7.62
C VAL A 53 -1.99 0.03 -7.58
N ALA A 54 -2.73 0.43 -6.53
CA ALA A 54 -3.16 1.81 -6.37
C ALA A 54 -1.99 2.78 -6.21
N LEU A 55 -0.94 2.39 -5.48
CA LEU A 55 0.30 3.18 -5.38
C LEU A 55 0.96 3.36 -6.75
N TRP A 56 1.02 2.32 -7.58
CA TRP A 56 1.59 2.36 -8.93
C TRP A 56 0.75 3.17 -9.93
N GLU A 57 -0.56 2.97 -9.95
CA GLU A 57 -1.45 3.65 -10.89
C GLU A 57 -1.66 5.13 -10.53
N ARG A 58 -1.55 5.48 -9.24
CA ARG A 58 -1.79 6.82 -8.71
C ARG A 58 -0.68 7.22 -7.74
N PRO A 59 0.57 7.36 -8.19
CA PRO A 59 1.70 7.64 -7.29
C PRO A 59 1.56 8.99 -6.59
N LEU A 60 0.88 9.95 -7.22
CA LEU A 60 0.54 11.26 -6.62
C LEU A 60 -0.51 11.21 -5.51
N SER A 61 -1.12 10.05 -5.25
CA SER A 61 -2.05 9.89 -4.11
C SER A 61 -1.32 9.75 -2.77
N TYR A 62 -0.01 9.45 -2.82
CA TYR A 62 0.89 9.54 -1.68
C TYR A 62 1.65 10.87 -1.70
N ASP A 63 1.57 11.64 -0.62
CA ASP A 63 2.34 12.86 -0.42
C ASP A 63 3.26 12.70 0.80
N PRO A 64 4.59 12.64 0.61
CA PRO A 64 5.55 12.45 1.70
C PRO A 64 5.54 13.60 2.72
N ARG A 65 4.97 14.76 2.39
CA ARG A 65 4.82 15.90 3.31
C ARG A 65 3.69 15.68 4.32
N LEU A 66 2.75 14.78 4.03
CA LEU A 66 1.62 14.46 4.90
C LEU A 66 1.94 13.33 5.88
N GLY A 67 3.03 12.59 5.65
CA GLY A 67 3.52 11.57 6.57
C GLY A 67 4.24 10.42 5.86
N PRO A 68 4.69 9.42 6.63
CA PRO A 68 5.43 8.30 6.10
C PRO A 68 4.61 7.41 5.16
N LEU A 69 5.25 6.76 4.19
CA LEU A 69 4.59 5.86 3.24
C LEU A 69 3.85 4.73 3.95
N ARG A 70 4.44 4.18 5.02
CA ARG A 70 3.85 3.11 5.83
C ARG A 70 2.45 3.47 6.35
N ASP A 71 2.26 4.72 6.78
CA ASP A 71 1.00 5.16 7.36
C ASP A 71 -0.07 5.33 6.27
N TRP A 72 0.32 5.84 5.10
CA TRP A 72 -0.55 5.87 3.91
C TRP A 72 -0.97 4.47 3.47
N LEU A 73 -0.02 3.54 3.36
CA LEU A 73 -0.28 2.13 2.99
C LEU A 73 -1.23 1.45 3.97
N THR A 74 -1.00 1.64 5.28
CA THR A 74 -1.85 1.08 6.33
C THR A 74 -3.28 1.64 6.26
N GLY A 75 -3.43 2.95 6.03
CA GLY A 75 -4.73 3.59 5.86
C GLY A 75 -5.46 3.08 4.62
N ARG A 76 -4.76 2.92 3.50
CA ARG A 76 -5.31 2.36 2.26
C ARG A 76 -5.76 0.91 2.46
N ALA A 77 -4.94 0.09 3.11
CA ALA A 77 -5.26 -1.31 3.41
C ALA A 77 -6.51 -1.44 4.29
N LEU A 78 -6.63 -0.58 5.32
CA LEU A 78 -7.82 -0.55 6.18
C LEU A 78 -9.08 -0.17 5.39
N HIS A 79 -8.97 0.84 4.51
CA HIS A 79 -10.09 1.26 3.67
C HIS A 79 -10.56 0.11 2.75
N GLU A 80 -9.65 -0.50 2.00
CA GLU A 80 -9.98 -1.57 1.04
C GLU A 80 -10.49 -2.85 1.74
N ALA A 81 -9.89 -3.21 2.88
CA ALA A 81 -10.36 -4.35 3.66
C ALA A 81 -11.76 -4.11 4.25
N ALA A 82 -12.05 -2.88 4.71
CA ALA A 82 -13.36 -2.53 5.25
C ALA A 82 -14.47 -2.58 4.17
N LEU A 83 -14.15 -2.27 2.92
CA LEU A 83 -15.11 -2.40 1.81
C LEU A 83 -15.52 -3.86 1.58
N ARG A 84 -14.57 -4.80 1.64
CA ARG A 84 -14.84 -6.23 1.45
C ARG A 84 -15.69 -6.83 2.55
N VAL A 85 -15.42 -6.48 3.81
CA VAL A 85 -16.18 -7.01 4.96
C VAL A 85 -17.63 -6.55 4.96
N ARG A 86 -17.93 -5.39 4.36
CA ARG A 86 -19.32 -4.86 4.31
C ARG A 86 -20.18 -5.50 3.23
N VAL A 87 -19.56 -6.16 2.25
CA VAL A 87 -20.23 -6.75 1.07
C VAL A 87 -20.34 -8.27 1.19
N GLY A 88 -19.69 -8.87 2.20
CA GLY A 88 -19.79 -10.30 2.54
C GLY A 88 -20.90 -10.65 3.51
#